data_AF-A0A4S2JR28-F1
#
_entry.id   AF-A0A4S2JR28-F1
#
_cell.length_a   1.000
_cell.length_b   1.000
_cell.length_c   1.000
_cell.angle_alpha   90.00
_cell.angle_beta   90.00
_cell.angle_gamma   90.00
#
_symmetry.space_group_name_H-M   'P 1'
#
loop_
_entity.id
_entity.type
_entity.pdbx_description
1 polymer ?
#
loop_
_entity_poly.entity_id
_entity_poly.type
_entity_poly.pdbx_seq_one_letter_code
_entity_poly.pdbx_strand_id
1 'polypeptide(L)' 'MRQLFSEFRDRPIPPLDLTVWSIEYTARHPNGTLATPLRSQSWVEQNLIDVYAFLFLNFFII' A
#
# COMPACT_ATOMS: atom_id res chain seq x y z
N MET A 1 -19.20 -9.67 -15.53
CA MET A 1 -17.95 -9.07 -16.04
C MET A 1 -18.08 -7.59 -16.39
N ARG A 2 -19.09 -7.13 -17.16
CA ARG A 2 -19.21 -5.70 -17.53
C ARG A 2 -19.36 -4.73 -16.36
N GLN A 3 -20.07 -5.11 -15.29
CA GLN A 3 -20.29 -4.26 -14.11
C GLN A 3 -19.03 -4.04 -13.25
N LEU A 4 -18.16 -5.05 -13.12
CA LEU A 4 -16.87 -4.88 -12.44
C LEU A 4 -15.97 -3.92 -13.23
N PHE A 5 -15.96 -4.04 -14.55
CA PHE A 5 -15.15 -3.17 -15.42
C PHE A 5 -15.59 -1.70 -15.39
N SER A 6 -16.87 -1.39 -15.17
CA SER A 6 -17.32 0.00 -15.02
C SER A 6 -16.86 0.59 -13.69
N GLU A 7 -16.98 -0.16 -12.60
CA GLU A 7 -16.55 0.29 -11.26
C GLU A 7 -15.05 0.62 -11.22
N PHE A 8 -14.20 -0.19 -11.88
CA PHE A 8 -12.76 0.07 -11.97
C PHE A 8 -12.37 1.16 -12.99
N ARG A 9 -13.32 1.59 -13.85
CA ARG A 9 -13.14 2.73 -14.76
C ARG A 9 -13.65 4.03 -14.15
N ASP A 10 -14.52 3.96 -13.16
CA ASP A 10 -14.98 5.09 -12.33
C ASP A 10 -13.89 5.48 -11.32
N ARG A 11 -12.80 6.00 -11.86
CA ARG A 11 -11.71 6.59 -11.09
C ARG A 11 -11.63 8.08 -11.41
N PRO A 12 -11.35 8.92 -10.39
CA PRO A 12 -11.30 10.37 -10.56
C PRO A 12 -10.18 10.83 -11.50
N ILE A 13 -9.18 9.98 -11.75
CA ILE A 13 -8.00 10.29 -12.57
C ILE A 13 -7.91 9.30 -13.73
N PRO A 14 -7.85 9.79 -14.99
CA PRO A 14 -7.61 8.95 -16.15
C PRO A 14 -6.29 8.15 -16.04
N PRO A 15 -6.23 6.92 -16.58
CA PRO A 15 -5.03 6.08 -16.48
C PRO A 15 -3.79 6.69 -17.16
N LEU A 16 -3.99 7.47 -18.22
CA LEU A 16 -2.90 8.16 -18.92
C LEU A 16 -2.29 9.23 -18.03
N ASP A 17 -3.11 10.08 -17.42
CA ASP A 17 -2.67 11.15 -16.53
C ASP A 17 -1.98 10.60 -15.29
N LEU A 18 -2.50 9.50 -14.72
CA LEU A 18 -1.86 8.79 -13.62
C LEU A 18 -0.47 8.27 -14.00
N THR A 19 -0.31 7.79 -15.24
CA THR A 19 0.96 7.28 -15.75
C THR A 19 1.98 8.41 -15.92
N VAL A 20 1.56 9.53 -16.53
CA VAL A 20 2.41 10.73 -16.68
C VAL A 20 2.85 11.23 -15.30
N TRP A 21 1.91 11.35 -14.36
CA TRP A 21 2.21 11.75 -12.99
C TRP A 21 3.22 10.80 -12.32
N SER A 22 3.07 9.49 -12.50
CA SER A 22 3.96 8.48 -11.90
C SER A 22 5.38 8.58 -12.47
N ILE A 23 5.52 8.83 -13.78
CA ILE A 23 6.83 9.03 -14.44
C ILE A 23 7.48 10.30 -13.92
N GLU A 24 6.73 11.41 -13.87
CA GLU A 24 7.24 12.68 -13.33
C GLU A 24 7.66 12.55 -11.86
N TYR A 25 6.85 11.89 -11.04
CA TYR A 25 7.13 11.67 -9.64
C TYR A 25 8.42 10.88 -9.45
N THR A 26 8.62 9.82 -10.24
CA THR A 26 9.83 9.00 -10.24
C THR A 26 11.06 9.79 -10.69
N ALA A 27 10.93 10.59 -11.75
CA ALA A 27 12.01 11.42 -12.26
C ALA A 27 12.41 12.54 -11.27
N ARG A 28 11.45 13.10 -10.52
CA ARG A 28 11.70 14.12 -9.48
C ARG A 28 12.32 13.52 -8.21
N HIS A 29 12.06 12.25 -7.91
CA HIS A 29 12.56 11.57 -6.71
C HIS A 29 13.40 10.33 -7.09
N PRO A 30 14.60 10.51 -7.67
CA PRO A 30 15.43 9.38 -8.13
C PRO A 30 15.89 8.46 -6.98
N ASN A 31 15.94 8.96 -5.74
CA ASN A 31 16.25 8.18 -4.54
C ASN A 31 14.99 7.65 -3.83
N GLY A 32 13.81 8.10 -4.26
CA GLY A 32 12.53 7.59 -3.76
C GLY A 32 12.26 6.25 -4.42
N THR A 33 12.32 5.18 -3.64
CA THR A 33 11.99 3.87 -4.20
C THR A 33 10.48 3.82 -4.48
N LEU A 34 10.09 3.43 -5.70
CA LEU A 34 8.72 3.04 -6.01
C LEU A 34 8.33 1.74 -5.32
N ALA A 35 9.30 1.06 -4.71
CA ALA A 35 9.05 -0.12 -3.92
C ALA A 35 8.27 0.25 -2.65
N THR A 36 7.38 -0.65 -2.24
CA THR A 36 6.65 -0.51 -1.00
C THR A 36 7.65 -0.36 0.17
N PRO A 37 7.42 0.57 1.13
CA PRO A 37 8.26 0.72 2.31
C PRO A 37 8.38 -0.57 3.14
N LEU A 38 7.46 -1.52 2.92
CA LEU A 38 7.50 -2.88 3.45
C LEU A 38 8.84 -3.60 3.19
N ARG A 39 9.55 -3.27 2.10
CA ARG A 39 10.84 -3.90 1.78
C ARG A 39 11.95 -3.55 2.77
N SER A 40 11.92 -2.36 3.35
CA SER A 40 12.90 -1.88 4.33
C SER A 40 12.46 -2.10 5.78
N GLN A 41 11.23 -2.56 5.97
CA GLN A 41 10.62 -2.73 7.29
C GLN A 41 11.16 -3.99 7.98
N SER A 42 11.26 -3.99 9.31
CA SER A 42 11.73 -5.16 10.05
C SER A 42 10.71 -6.31 9.96
N TRP A 43 11.16 -7.56 10.10
CA TRP A 43 10.25 -8.73 10.07
C TRP A 43 9.14 -8.62 11.15
N VAL A 44 9.44 -7.97 12.27
CA VAL A 44 8.49 -7.76 13.37
C VAL A 44 7.34 -6.84 12.94
N GLU A 45 7.67 -5.69 12.37
CA GLU A 45 6.68 -4.73 11.88
C GLU A 45 5.95 -5.28 10.65
N GLN A 46 6.63 -6.00 9.74
CA GLN A 46 5.99 -6.61 8.57
C GLN A 46 4.90 -7.62 8.97
N ASN A 47 5.10 -8.34 10.07
CA ASN A 47 4.15 -9.33 10.58
C ASN A 47 3.25 -8.77 11.70
N LEU A 48 3.32 -7.47 12.02
CA LEU A 48 2.50 -6.83 13.06
C LEU A 48 2.50 -7.62 14.38
N ILE A 49 3.67 -8.10 14.80
CA ILE A 49 3.80 -8.99 15.96
C ILE A 49 3.34 -8.31 17.24
N ASP A 50 3.53 -6.99 17.34
CA ASP A 50 3.03 -6.14 18.41
C ASP A 50 1.51 -6.20 18.55
N VAL A 51 0.78 -6.12 17.44
CA VAL A 51 -0.68 -6.25 17.42
C VAL A 51 -1.12 -7.64 17.85
N TYR A 52 -0.48 -8.69 17.35
CA TYR A 52 -0.80 -10.06 17.76
C TYR A 52 -0.49 -10.31 19.24
N ALA A 53 0.61 -9.78 19.77
CA ALA A 53 0.94 -9.86 21.18
C ALA A 53 -0.10 -9.16 22.05
N PHE A 54 -0.55 -7.97 21.64
CA PHE A 54 -1.61 -7.23 22.34
C PHE A 54 -2.93 -8.01 22.33
N LEU A 55 -3.37 -8.51 21.17
CA LEU A 55 -4.59 -9.31 21.06
C LEU A 55 -4.50 -10.59 21.90
N PHE A 56 -3.38 -11.31 21.82
CA PHE A 56 -3.12 -12.50 22.62
C PHE A 56 -3.21 -12.20 24.12
N LEU A 57 -2.58 -11.12 24.59
CA LEU A 57 -2.59 -10.73 26.00
C LEU A 57 -4.02 -10.43 26.50
N ASN A 58 -4.85 -9.78 25.69
CA ASN A 58 -6.27 -9.55 26.04
C ASN A 58 -7.04 -10.85 26.30
N PHE A 59 -6.73 -11.94 25.59
CA PHE A 59 -7.35 -13.26 25.83
C PHE A 59 -6.97 -13.90 27.17
N PHE A 60 -5.84 -13.51 27.78
CA PHE A 60 -5.45 -14.02 29.11
C PHE A 60 -5.94 -13.14 30.26
N ILE A 61 -6.35 -11.90 29.97
CA ILE A 61 -6.85 -10.95 30.97
C ILE A 61 -8.35 -11.15 31.23
N ILE A 62 -9.10 -11.64 30.24
CA ILE A 62 -10.53 -12.00 30.33
C ILE A 62 -10.68 -13.43 30.82
#